data_AF-A0A0Q8S3H7-F1
#
_entry.id   AF-A0A0Q8S3H7-F1
#
_cell.length_a   1.000
_cell.length_b   1.000
_cell.length_c   1.000
_cell.angle_alpha   90.00
_cell.angle_beta   90.00
_cell.angle_gamma   90.00
#
_symmetry.space_group_name_H-M   'P 1'
#
loop_
_entity.id
_entity.type
_entity.pdbx_description
1 polymer ?
#
loop_
_entity_poly.entity_id
_entity_poly.type
_entity_poly.pdbx_seq_one_letter_code
_entity_poly.pdbx_strand_id
1 'polypeptide(L)'
;MRVKVMLVREEGQLQVPVRRRGYGDLWLKHEKSVGEDKTYEVLEALGSGFPKLYEPRLTYITAGMIRFIGYERIDRVWYMQEWYCEIDRSK
;
A
#
# COMPACT_ATOMS: atom_id res chain seq x y z
N MET A 1 -8.77 -9.40 -7.60
CA MET A 1 -7.50 -10.05 -7.97
C MET A 1 -6.72 -10.21 -6.68
N ARG A 2 -6.60 -11.44 -6.20
CA ARG A 2 -5.94 -11.71 -4.93
C ARG A 2 -4.44 -11.54 -5.09
N VAL A 3 -3.86 -10.77 -4.19
CA VAL A 3 -2.42 -10.53 -4.15
C VAL A 3 -1.90 -10.80 -2.76
N LYS A 4 -0.63 -11.17 -2.71
CA LYS A 4 0.20 -11.08 -1.52
C LYS A 4 0.90 -9.74 -1.55
N VAL A 5 0.52 -8.84 -0.66
CA VAL A 5 1.16 -7.53 -0.53
C VAL A 5 2.31 -7.64 0.47
N MET A 6 3.49 -7.22 0.04
CA MET A 6 4.64 -7.02 0.90
C MET A 6 4.96 -5.53 0.93
N LEU A 7 4.90 -4.94 2.12
CA LEU A 7 5.35 -3.58 2.37
C LEU A 7 6.85 -3.64 2.65
N VAL A 8 7.61 -2.91 1.85
CA VAL A 8 9.06 -2.80 1.99
C VAL A 8 9.35 -1.35 2.32
N ARG A 9 9.88 -1.11 3.51
CA ARG A 9 10.52 0.15 3.86
C ARG A 9 12.00 -0.02 3.59
N GLU A 10 12.57 0.89 2.79
CA GLU A 10 14.02 1.06 2.82
C GLU A 10 14.41 1.53 4.23
N GLU A 11 15.52 1.04 4.75
CA GLU A 11 15.97 1.34 6.12
C GLU A 11 16.29 2.84 6.25
N GLY A 12 15.33 3.60 6.76
CA GLY A 12 15.53 4.96 7.28
C GLY A 12 15.66 4.97 8.80
N GLN A 13 15.98 6.14 9.38
CA GLN A 13 16.23 6.34 10.83
C GLN A 13 15.02 6.11 11.77
N LEU A 14 13.94 5.46 11.33
CA LEU A 14 12.66 5.45 12.06
C LEU A 14 12.31 4.09 12.67
N GLN A 15 11.75 4.09 13.89
CA GLN A 15 11.28 2.91 14.61
C GLN A 15 9.96 2.31 14.06
N VAL A 16 9.69 2.43 12.76
CA VAL A 16 8.46 1.91 12.15
C VAL A 16 8.76 0.51 11.59
N PRO A 17 7.89 -0.52 11.78
CA PRO A 17 8.17 -1.88 11.33
C PRO A 17 8.64 -1.97 9.86
N VAL A 18 9.86 -2.45 9.64
CA VAL A 18 10.56 -2.33 8.33
C VAL A 18 9.93 -3.20 7.24
N ARG A 19 9.25 -4.30 7.61
CA ARG A 19 8.60 -5.22 6.66
C ARG A 19 7.29 -5.74 7.23
N ARG A 20 6.21 -5.67 6.45
CA ARG A 20 4.91 -6.29 6.74
C ARG A 20 4.39 -7.06 5.53
N ARG A 21 3.65 -8.13 5.77
CA ARG A 21 3.01 -8.93 4.71
C ARG A 21 1.52 -9.08 4.99
N GLY A 22 0.71 -9.02 3.93
CA GLY A 22 -0.73 -9.21 3.98
C GLY A 22 -1.24 -9.90 2.72
N TYR A 23 -2.42 -10.48 2.78
CA TYR A 23 -3.10 -11.09 1.63
C TYR A 23 -4.46 -10.46 1.47
N GLY A 24 -4.82 -10.08 0.25
CA GLY A 24 -6.12 -9.48 -0.02
C GLY A 24 -6.33 -9.18 -1.50
N ASP A 25 -7.51 -8.70 -1.84
CA ASP A 25 -7.76 -8.12 -3.15
C ASP A 25 -7.32 -6.66 -3.15
N LEU A 26 -6.57 -6.25 -4.18
CA LEU A 26 -6.27 -4.83 -4.39
C LEU A 26 -7.54 -4.08 -4.77
N TRP A 27 -7.81 -3.00 -4.04
CA TRP A 27 -8.94 -2.11 -4.28
C TRP A 27 -8.45 -0.67 -4.34
N LEU A 28 -8.65 -0.03 -5.49
CA LEU A 28 -8.34 1.39 -5.69
C LEU A 28 -9.63 2.20 -5.60
N LYS A 29 -9.65 3.20 -4.71
CA LYS A 29 -10.80 4.07 -4.47
C LYS A 29 -10.38 5.50 -4.20
N HIS A 30 -11.36 6.39 -4.11
CA HIS A 30 -11.17 7.73 -3.60
C HIS A 30 -11.67 7.81 -2.16
N GLU A 31 -10.91 8.45 -1.27
CA GLU A 31 -11.27 8.64 0.14
C GLU A 31 -11.02 10.09 0.56
N LYS A 32 -11.93 10.67 1.35
CA LYS A 32 -11.73 11.99 1.95
C LYS A 32 -10.82 11.85 3.17
N SER A 33 -9.72 12.60 3.21
CA SER A 33 -8.81 12.57 4.37
C SER A 33 -9.46 13.23 5.58
N VAL A 34 -9.29 12.63 6.76
CA VAL A 34 -9.84 13.15 8.01
C VAL A 34 -9.16 14.49 8.34
N GLY A 35 -9.97 15.54 8.46
CA GLY A 35 -9.52 16.89 8.79
C GLY A 35 -9.06 17.73 7.60
N GLU A 36 -9.19 17.22 6.37
CA GLU A 36 -8.86 17.94 5.14
C GLU A 36 -10.05 17.96 4.19
N ASP A 37 -10.19 19.02 3.40
CA ASP A 37 -11.25 19.10 2.37
C ASP A 37 -10.83 18.43 1.04
N LYS A 38 -9.70 17.70 1.07
CA LYS A 38 -9.13 17.01 -0.08
C LYS A 38 -9.51 15.53 -0.10
N THR A 39 -9.80 15.05 -1.30
CA THR A 39 -9.99 13.64 -1.62
C THR A 39 -8.70 13.07 -2.22
N TYR A 40 -8.32 11.88 -1.80
CA TYR A 40 -7.11 11.19 -2.24
C TYR A 40 -7.47 9.88 -2.93
N GLU A 41 -6.68 9.51 -3.94
CA GLU A 41 -6.63 8.14 -4.44
C GLU A 41 -6.00 7.25 -3.36
N VAL A 42 -6.62 6.11 -3.08
CA VAL A 42 -6.23 5.20 -2.00
C VAL A 42 -6.27 3.77 -2.51
N LEU A 43 -5.13 3.09 -2.40
CA LEU A 43 -4.99 1.66 -2.63
C LEU A 43 -5.07 0.91 -1.28
N GLU A 44 -5.94 -0.10 -1.23
CA GLU A 44 -6.18 -0.92 -0.05
C GLU A 44 -6.10 -2.41 -0.44
N ALA A 45 -5.60 -3.24 0.48
CA ALA A 45 -5.67 -4.70 0.36
C ALA A 45 -6.83 -5.21 1.24
N LEU A 46 -7.95 -5.59 0.62
CA LEU A 46 -9.16 -5.97 1.35
C LEU A 46 -8.96 -7.23 2.21
N GLY A 47 -9.53 -7.24 3.43
CA GLY A 47 -9.52 -8.41 4.32
C GLY A 47 -8.19 -8.70 5.03
N SER A 48 -7.17 -7.86 4.83
CA SER A 48 -5.80 -8.12 5.30
C SER A 48 -5.42 -7.38 6.60
N GLY A 49 -6.18 -6.35 6.99
CA GLY A 49 -5.75 -5.40 8.03
C GLY A 49 -4.48 -4.62 7.68
N PHE A 50 -4.04 -4.66 6.43
CA PHE A 50 -2.87 -3.97 5.93
C PHE A 50 -3.13 -2.46 5.86
N PRO A 51 -2.11 -1.61 6.05
CA PRO A 51 -2.28 -0.17 5.93
C PRO A 51 -2.81 0.21 4.54
N LYS A 52 -3.35 1.43 4.44
CA LYS A 52 -3.75 2.03 3.16
C LYS A 52 -2.56 2.76 2.54
N LEU A 53 -2.47 2.76 1.21
CA LEU A 53 -1.49 3.53 0.45
C LEU A 53 -2.18 4.69 -0.26
N TYR A 54 -1.87 5.91 0.15
CA TYR A 54 -2.43 7.14 -0.39
C TYR A 54 -1.59 7.68 -1.55
N GLU A 55 -2.25 8.34 -2.51
CA GLU A 55 -1.66 8.82 -3.77
C GLU A 55 -0.78 7.76 -4.47
N PRO A 56 -1.29 6.52 -4.64
CA PRO A 56 -0.49 5.43 -5.17
C PRO A 56 -0.08 5.70 -6.62
N ARG A 57 1.19 5.51 -6.93
CA ARG A 57 1.75 5.54 -8.28
C ARG A 57 2.25 4.15 -8.65
N LEU A 58 1.82 3.65 -9.79
CA LEU A 58 2.33 2.41 -10.36
C LEU A 58 3.77 2.66 -10.85
N THR A 59 4.74 1.93 -10.30
CA THR A 59 6.16 2.05 -10.67
C THR A 59 6.63 0.88 -11.53
N TYR A 60 5.98 -0.28 -11.40
CA TYR A 60 6.38 -1.49 -12.11
C TYR A 60 5.19 -2.45 -12.27
N ILE A 61 5.09 -3.10 -13.43
CA ILE A 61 4.08 -4.12 -13.70
C ILE A 61 4.63 -5.23 -14.60
N THR A 62 4.43 -6.48 -14.19
CA THR A 62 4.68 -7.69 -14.99
C THR A 62 3.62 -8.74 -14.75
N ALA A 63 3.71 -9.88 -15.44
CA ALA A 63 2.75 -10.96 -15.36
C ALA A 63 2.55 -11.57 -13.95
N GLY A 64 3.46 -11.35 -13.00
CA GLY A 64 3.40 -11.91 -11.65
C GLY A 64 3.56 -10.90 -10.52
N MET A 65 3.90 -9.65 -10.81
CA MET A 65 4.19 -8.66 -9.80
C MET A 65 3.75 -7.26 -10.23
N ILE A 66 3.24 -6.51 -9.27
CA ILE A 66 2.91 -5.10 -9.41
C ILE A 66 3.59 -4.34 -8.27
N ARG A 67 4.24 -3.22 -8.57
CA ARG A 67 4.80 -2.34 -7.53
C ARG A 67 4.16 -0.97 -7.54
N PHE A 68 3.90 -0.48 -6.34
CA PHE A 68 3.37 0.86 -6.12
C PHE A 68 4.26 1.62 -5.16
N ILE A 69 4.39 2.92 -5.39
CA ILE A 69 4.90 3.86 -4.40
C ILE A 69 3.77 4.81 -3.99
N GLY A 70 3.74 5.22 -2.73
CA GLY A 70 2.74 6.17 -2.24
C GLY A 70 3.02 6.53 -0.80
N TYR A 71 2.02 6.99 -0.08
CA TYR A 71 2.16 7.44 1.30
C TYR A 71 1.30 6.65 2.28
N GLU A 72 1.84 6.36 3.45
CA GLU A 72 1.11 5.84 4.60
C GLU A 72 1.11 6.90 5.70
N ARG A 73 -0.02 7.10 6.37
CA ARG A 73 -0.14 8.05 7.47
C ARG A 73 0.05 7.32 8.80
N ILE A 74 1.08 7.69 9.56
CA ILE A 74 1.43 7.10 10.86
C ILE A 74 1.64 8.24 11.85
N ASP A 75 0.95 8.21 12.99
CA ASP A 75 1.04 9.24 14.04
C ASP A 75 0.97 10.68 13.51
N ARG A 76 0.06 10.92 12.56
CA ARG A 76 -0.19 12.21 11.86
C ARG A 76 0.87 12.63 10.84
N VAL A 77 1.94 11.86 10.65
CA VAL A 77 2.99 12.13 9.67
C VAL A 77 2.80 11.24 8.44
N TRP A 78 3.16 11.76 7.27
CA TRP A 78 3.13 11.03 6.01
C TRP A 78 4.50 10.40 5.73
N TYR A 79 4.50 9.10 5.48
CA TYR A 79 5.70 8.33 5.17
C TYR A 79 5.57 7.74 3.78
N MET A 80 6.59 7.95 2.94
CA MET A 80 6.66 7.28 1.65
C MET A 80 6.85 5.77 1.85
N GLN A 81 6.12 4.97 1.09
CA GLN A 81 6.12 3.51 1.17
C GLN A 81 6.15 2.90 -0.21
N GLU A 82 6.83 1.75 -0.32
CA GLU A 82 6.77 0.89 -1.51
C GLU A 82 6.01 -0.40 -1.18
N TRP A 83 5.06 -0.75 -2.04
CA TRP A 83 4.31 -1.99 -1.99
C TRP A 83 4.71 -2.90 -3.12
N TYR A 84 5.06 -4.13 -2.77
CA TYR A 84 5.36 -5.23 -3.67
C TYR A 84 4.18 -6.20 -3.64
N CYS A 85 3.37 -6.18 -4.69
CA CYS A 85 2.18 -7.00 -4.80
C CYS A 85 2.49 -8.19 -5.72
N GLU A 86 2.64 -9.38 -5.13
CA GLU A 86 2.79 -10.63 -5.88
C GLU A 86 1.39 -11.19 -6.18
N ILE A 87 1.12 -11.51 -7.45
CA ILE A 87 -0.19 -12.03 -7.85
C ILE A 87 -0.29 -13.48 -7.40
N ASP A 88 -1.27 -13.76 -6.53
CA ASP A 88 -1.53 -15.11 -6.07
C ASP A 88 -2.34 -15.85 -7.15
N ARG A 89 -1.75 -16.92 -7.70
CA ARG A 89 -2.35 -17.77 -8.73
C ARG A 89 -2.91 -19.08 -8.18
N SER A 90 -2.88 -19.27 -6.87
CA SER A 90 -3.53 -20.43 -6.26
C SER A 90 -5.05 -20.30 -6.43
N LYS A 91 -5.64 -21.33 -7.04
CA LYS A 91 -7.09 -21.42 -7.31
C LYS A 91 -7.85 -21.79 -6.04
#